data_AF-A0A4U7DQY4-F1
#
_entry.id   AF-A0A4U7DQY4-F1
#
_cell.length_a   1.000
_cell.length_b   1.000
_cell.length_c   1.000
_cell.angle_alpha   90.00
_cell.angle_beta   90.00
_cell.angle_gamma   90.00
#
_symmetry.space_group_name_H-M   'P 1'
#
loop_
_entity.id
_entity.type
_entity.pdbx_description
1 polymer ?
#
loop_
_entity_poly.entity_id
_entity_poly.type
_entity_poly.pdbx_seq_one_letter_code
_entity_poly.pdbx_strand_id
1 'polypeptide(L)'
;MNQSKTQSNQRALAPIIGQILITSLVVAAVLSVSAIAIPVIEENQASIQQEVMLDATEQFEEELMAVASTNISRATSIDAPAGTVTLGEETTTIQFEDTDSAQTHTIRSSNVGFTAGGSELTYEAGLLSRSLGPQSSQIESEPAQQVTTGSSSRYAIQFVELNVTETRRLTSGRAFNFQTYIVPRGAPQTSVFDSNNSGDIRVTVDTNSTAAWEFYFSNHPGFENVSTSSGEVVADVSPDTTLQVTSTPISVRAEQ
;
A
#
# COMPACT_ATOMS: atom_id res chain seq x y z
N MET A 1 -28.38 -60.92 -58.93
CA MET A 1 -27.81 -59.61 -59.35
C MET A 1 -28.94 -58.60 -59.47
N ASN A 2 -28.87 -57.33 -59.08
CA ASN A 2 -28.10 -56.60 -58.08
C ASN A 2 -28.82 -55.23 -57.98
N GLN A 3 -28.82 -54.63 -56.78
CA GLN A 3 -28.99 -53.19 -56.51
C GLN A 3 -30.37 -52.50 -56.69
N SER A 4 -31.13 -52.40 -55.58
CA SER A 4 -31.91 -51.18 -55.27
C SER A 4 -32.10 -51.02 -53.75
N LYS A 5 -31.00 -50.76 -53.02
CA LYS A 5 -31.04 -50.44 -51.59
C LYS A 5 -29.97 -49.39 -51.27
N THR A 6 -30.14 -48.16 -51.76
CA THR A 6 -29.18 -47.09 -51.42
C THR A 6 -29.70 -45.66 -51.58
N GLN A 7 -31.01 -45.42 -51.61
CA GLN A 7 -31.53 -44.04 -51.77
C GLN A 7 -32.17 -43.41 -50.53
N SER A 8 -32.45 -44.15 -49.44
CA SER A 8 -33.09 -43.55 -48.25
C SER A 8 -32.12 -43.07 -47.16
N ASN A 9 -30.84 -43.45 -47.18
CA ASN A 9 -29.90 -43.11 -46.09
C ASN A 9 -29.21 -41.75 -46.23
N GLN A 10 -29.14 -41.16 -47.43
CA GLN A 10 -28.47 -39.86 -47.62
C GLN A 10 -29.33 -38.65 -47.25
N ARG A 11 -30.67 -38.79 -47.25
CA ARG A 11 -31.58 -37.69 -46.88
C ARG A 11 -31.71 -37.47 -45.37
N ALA A 12 -31.41 -38.48 -44.55
CA ALA A 12 -31.41 -38.35 -43.09
C ALA A 12 -30.09 -37.77 -42.52
N LEU A 13 -28.99 -37.82 -43.29
CA LEU A 13 -27.68 -37.30 -42.88
C LEU A 13 -27.54 -35.78 -43.06
N ALA A 14 -28.19 -35.19 -44.08
CA ALA A 14 -28.13 -33.74 -44.33
C ALA A 14 -28.66 -32.85 -43.18
N PRO A 15 -29.81 -33.15 -42.53
CA PRO A 15 -30.25 -32.35 -41.39
C PRO A 15 -29.33 -32.50 -40.17
N ILE A 16 -28.75 -33.69 -39.95
CA ILE A 16 -27.82 -33.93 -38.83
C ILE A 16 -26.51 -33.16 -39.03
N ILE A 17 -25.95 -33.17 -40.25
CA ILE A 17 -24.74 -32.41 -40.58
C ILE A 17 -25.01 -30.91 -40.50
N GLY A 18 -26.18 -30.44 -40.95
CA GLY A 18 -26.60 -29.05 -40.80
C GLY A 18 -26.72 -28.61 -39.34
N GLN A 19 -27.28 -29.48 -38.49
CA GLN A 19 -27.38 -29.23 -37.04
C GLN A 19 -25.98 -29.11 -36.40
N ILE A 20 -25.07 -30.05 -36.70
CA ILE A 20 -23.70 -30.04 -36.18
C ILE A 20 -22.96 -28.77 -36.64
N LEU A 21 -23.12 -28.36 -37.90
CA LEU A 21 -22.50 -27.14 -38.43
C LEU A 21 -23.02 -25.89 -37.71
N ILE A 22 -24.33 -25.76 -37.53
CA ILE A 22 -24.93 -24.62 -36.81
C ILE A 22 -24.48 -24.62 -35.35
N THR A 23 -24.50 -25.76 -34.67
CA THR A 23 -24.03 -25.86 -33.28
C THR A 23 -22.55 -25.50 -33.17
N SER A 24 -21.70 -25.97 -34.09
CA SER A 24 -20.28 -25.62 -34.11
C SER A 24 -20.04 -24.13 -34.36
N LEU A 25 -20.85 -23.50 -35.23
CA LEU A 25 -20.79 -22.07 -35.50
C LEU A 25 -21.21 -21.25 -34.27
N VAL A 26 -22.27 -21.66 -33.58
CA VAL A 26 -22.73 -21.01 -32.34
C VAL A 26 -21.68 -21.15 -31.24
N VAL A 27 -21.10 -22.34 -31.06
CA VAL A 27 -20.04 -22.57 -30.07
C VAL A 27 -18.80 -21.74 -30.41
N ALA A 28 -18.37 -21.71 -31.67
CA ALA A 28 -17.23 -20.90 -32.11
C ALA A 28 -17.49 -19.40 -31.91
N ALA A 29 -18.70 -18.92 -32.19
CA ALA A 29 -19.07 -17.52 -31.96
C ALA A 29 -19.07 -17.17 -30.47
N VAL A 30 -19.66 -18.01 -29.61
CA VAL A 30 -19.64 -17.81 -28.15
C VAL A 30 -18.22 -17.82 -27.62
N LEU A 31 -17.39 -18.80 -28.01
CA LEU A 31 -15.99 -18.86 -27.59
C LEU A 31 -15.18 -17.64 -28.05
N SER A 32 -15.43 -17.14 -29.26
CA SER A 32 -14.75 -15.95 -29.79
C SER A 32 -15.14 -14.68 -29.03
N VAL A 33 -16.43 -14.52 -28.71
CA VAL A 33 -16.91 -13.39 -27.90
C VAL A 33 -16.39 -13.49 -26.47
N SER A 34 -16.42 -14.68 -25.86
CA SER A 34 -15.88 -14.90 -24.51
C SER A 34 -14.38 -14.61 -24.43
N ALA A 35 -13.59 -15.02 -25.44
CA ALA A 35 -12.15 -14.79 -25.47
C ALA A 35 -11.77 -13.29 -25.50
N ILE A 36 -12.65 -12.43 -26.04
CA ILE A 36 -12.42 -10.98 -26.13
C ILE A 36 -13.07 -10.26 -24.94
N ALA A 37 -14.27 -10.68 -24.51
CA ALA A 37 -15.05 -9.98 -23.49
C ALA A 37 -14.54 -10.23 -22.07
N ILE A 38 -14.05 -11.45 -21.76
CA ILE A 38 -13.60 -11.79 -20.41
C ILE A 38 -12.40 -10.94 -19.96
N PRO A 39 -11.31 -10.81 -20.76
CA PRO A 39 -10.16 -9.99 -20.37
C PRO A 39 -10.52 -8.52 -20.11
N VAL A 40 -11.40 -7.94 -20.93
CA VAL A 40 -11.84 -6.54 -20.78
C VAL A 40 -12.65 -6.33 -19.51
N ILE A 41 -13.48 -7.32 -19.11
CA ILE A 41 -14.24 -7.24 -17.86
C ILE A 41 -13.31 -7.40 -16.66
N GLU A 42 -12.35 -8.32 -16.73
CA GLU A 42 -11.35 -8.55 -15.67
C GLU A 42 -10.46 -7.33 -15.43
N GLU A 43 -10.01 -6.67 -16.50
CA GLU A 43 -9.18 -5.46 -16.42
C GLU A 43 -9.94 -4.27 -15.80
N ASN A 44 -11.20 -4.07 -16.20
CA ASN A 44 -12.05 -3.05 -15.59
C ASN A 44 -12.34 -3.34 -14.11
N GLN A 45 -12.54 -4.61 -13.74
CA GLN A 45 -12.74 -5.01 -12.34
C GLN A 45 -11.47 -4.80 -11.51
N ALA A 46 -10.29 -5.11 -12.05
CA ALA A 46 -9.02 -4.86 -11.37
C ALA A 46 -8.80 -3.37 -11.13
N SER A 47 -9.06 -2.51 -12.13
CA SER A 47 -8.95 -1.06 -11.96
C SER A 47 -9.89 -0.52 -10.88
N ILE A 48 -11.15 -0.95 -10.85
CA ILE A 48 -12.12 -0.52 -9.82
C ILE A 48 -11.69 -1.02 -8.44
N GLN A 49 -11.20 -2.26 -8.33
CA GLN A 49 -10.71 -2.79 -7.06
C GLN A 49 -9.51 -2.00 -6.53
N GLN A 50 -8.63 -1.51 -7.41
CA GLN A 50 -7.49 -0.69 -7.03
C GLN A 50 -7.92 0.70 -6.53
N GLU A 51 -8.90 1.33 -7.16
CA GLU A 51 -9.45 2.62 -6.71
C GLU A 51 -10.09 2.49 -5.34
N VAL A 52 -10.96 1.49 -5.14
CA VAL A 52 -11.58 1.22 -3.83
C VAL A 52 -10.53 0.86 -2.77
N MET A 53 -9.43 0.17 -3.16
CA MET A 53 -8.32 -0.12 -2.25
C MET A 53 -7.59 1.15 -1.81
N LEU A 54 -7.36 2.08 -2.75
CA LEU A 54 -6.74 3.37 -2.45
C LEU A 54 -7.61 4.17 -1.50
N ASP A 55 -8.90 4.33 -1.81
CA ASP A 55 -9.86 5.04 -0.96
C ASP A 55 -9.91 4.46 0.46
N ALA A 56 -9.92 3.13 0.60
CA ALA A 56 -9.92 2.45 1.89
C ALA A 56 -8.64 2.75 2.70
N THR A 57 -7.50 2.82 2.01
CA THR A 57 -6.20 3.05 2.64
C THR A 57 -6.02 4.53 3.01
N GLU A 58 -6.43 5.45 2.15
CA GLU A 58 -6.46 6.89 2.44
C GLU A 58 -7.40 7.20 3.61
N GLN A 59 -8.57 6.58 3.65
CA GLN A 59 -9.50 6.72 4.80
C GLN A 59 -8.84 6.22 6.09
N PHE A 60 -8.12 5.09 6.05
CA PHE A 60 -7.42 4.56 7.21
C PHE A 60 -6.32 5.53 7.70
N GLU A 61 -5.51 6.05 6.78
CA GLU A 61 -4.46 7.04 7.05
C GLU A 61 -5.04 8.33 7.65
N GLU A 62 -6.11 8.87 7.06
CA GLU A 62 -6.77 10.09 7.55
C GLU A 62 -7.21 9.91 9.01
N GLU A 63 -7.79 8.76 9.35
CA GLU A 63 -8.24 8.48 10.71
C GLU A 63 -7.07 8.32 11.69
N LEU A 64 -5.97 7.68 11.27
CA LEU A 64 -4.74 7.62 12.06
C LEU A 64 -4.21 9.02 12.35
N MET A 65 -4.12 9.87 11.32
CA MET A 65 -3.64 11.25 11.45
C MET A 65 -4.59 12.12 12.26
N ALA A 66 -5.89 11.91 12.15
CA ALA A 66 -6.89 12.60 12.96
C ALA A 66 -6.73 12.24 14.46
N VAL A 67 -6.51 10.96 14.78
CA VAL A 67 -6.21 10.55 16.16
C VAL A 67 -4.85 11.09 16.62
N ALA A 68 -3.84 11.08 15.74
CA ALA A 68 -2.49 11.58 16.04
C ALA A 68 -2.48 13.06 16.41
N SER A 69 -3.29 13.86 15.72
CA SER A 69 -3.36 15.31 15.87
C SER A 69 -4.30 15.74 17.01
N THR A 70 -5.44 15.08 17.16
CA THR A 70 -6.46 15.47 18.16
C THR A 70 -6.27 14.78 19.50
N ASN A 71 -5.55 13.66 19.54
CA ASN A 71 -5.42 12.79 20.71
C ASN A 71 -6.79 12.28 21.23
N ILE A 72 -7.76 12.11 20.33
CA ILE A 72 -9.11 11.61 20.62
C ILE A 72 -9.27 10.25 19.94
N SER A 73 -9.66 9.22 20.70
CA SER A 73 -9.92 7.88 20.16
C SER A 73 -11.05 7.88 19.12
N ARG A 74 -10.91 7.03 18.10
CA ARG A 74 -11.91 6.88 17.03
C ARG A 74 -12.21 5.41 16.76
N ALA A 75 -13.43 5.17 16.29
CA ALA A 75 -13.85 3.86 15.79
C ALA A 75 -14.41 4.08 14.39
N THR A 76 -13.74 3.54 13.38
CA THR A 76 -14.10 3.77 11.98
C THR A 76 -14.33 2.45 11.25
N SER A 77 -15.39 2.43 10.47
CA SER A 77 -15.76 1.32 9.60
C SER A 77 -15.15 1.61 8.22
N ILE A 78 -14.34 0.69 7.70
CA ILE A 78 -13.59 0.86 6.45
C ILE A 78 -14.05 -0.20 5.46
N ASP A 79 -14.46 0.25 4.28
CA ASP A 79 -14.90 -0.60 3.18
C ASP A 79 -13.69 -1.01 2.33
N ALA A 80 -13.32 -2.28 2.38
CA ALA A 80 -12.24 -2.85 1.58
C ALA A 80 -12.78 -3.63 0.36
N PRO A 81 -12.05 -3.61 -0.77
CA PRO A 81 -12.41 -4.44 -1.92
C PRO A 81 -12.19 -5.93 -1.63
N ALA A 82 -12.54 -6.79 -2.59
CA ALA A 82 -12.15 -8.19 -2.53
C ALA A 82 -10.62 -8.29 -2.52
N GLY A 83 -10.06 -8.99 -1.54
CA GLY A 83 -8.62 -8.97 -1.30
C GLY A 83 -8.23 -9.35 0.11
N THR A 84 -7.05 -8.87 0.51
CA THR A 84 -6.45 -9.09 1.82
C THR A 84 -6.07 -7.77 2.47
N VAL A 85 -6.35 -7.64 3.77
CA VAL A 85 -5.86 -6.55 4.62
C VAL A 85 -5.03 -7.17 5.74
N THR A 86 -3.78 -6.72 5.89
CA THR A 86 -2.85 -7.15 6.92
C THR A 86 -2.58 -6.00 7.88
N LEU A 87 -2.58 -6.27 9.18
CA LEU A 87 -2.27 -5.29 10.22
C LEU A 87 -1.16 -5.85 11.10
N GLY A 88 -0.03 -5.15 11.15
CA GLY A 88 1.09 -5.44 12.05
C GLY A 88 1.74 -6.80 11.81
N GLU A 89 1.87 -7.20 10.54
CA GLU A 89 2.68 -8.37 10.17
C GLU A 89 4.17 -8.05 10.21
N GLU A 90 4.52 -6.79 9.96
CA GLU A 90 5.89 -6.30 9.91
C GLU A 90 6.01 -5.02 10.73
N THR A 91 7.24 -4.64 11.04
CA THR A 91 7.53 -3.44 11.83
C THR A 91 8.65 -2.67 11.16
N THR A 92 8.38 -1.41 10.88
CA THR A 92 9.35 -0.43 10.41
C THR A 92 9.98 0.26 11.61
N THR A 93 11.31 0.30 11.64
CA THR A 93 12.07 1.06 12.64
C THR A 93 12.79 2.21 11.97
N ILE A 94 12.48 3.44 12.39
CA ILE A 94 13.15 4.66 11.92
C ILE A 94 14.00 5.20 13.07
N GLN A 95 15.29 5.39 12.84
CA GLN A 95 16.23 5.92 13.82
C GLN A 95 16.89 7.17 13.27
N PHE A 96 16.72 8.28 13.98
CA PHE A 96 17.50 9.50 13.79
C PHE A 96 18.60 9.53 14.84
N GLU A 97 19.84 9.71 14.41
CA GLU A 97 21.01 9.72 15.28
C GLU A 97 21.90 10.91 14.94
N ASP A 98 22.22 11.72 15.96
CA ASP A 98 23.29 12.70 15.89
C ASP A 98 24.59 12.04 16.34
N THR A 99 25.52 11.89 15.40
CA THR A 99 26.77 11.17 15.60
C THR A 99 27.71 11.86 16.61
N ASP A 100 27.52 13.15 16.87
CA ASP A 100 28.38 13.94 17.76
C ASP A 100 27.78 14.12 19.17
N SER A 101 26.45 14.14 19.32
CA SER A 101 25.79 14.43 20.62
C SER A 101 25.19 13.22 21.34
N ALA A 102 25.27 12.02 20.75
CA ALA A 102 24.58 10.82 21.21
C ALA A 102 23.05 10.99 21.35
N GLN A 103 22.48 12.04 20.74
CA GLN A 103 21.03 12.22 20.66
C GLN A 103 20.47 11.22 19.65
N THR A 104 19.47 10.47 20.08
CA THR A 104 18.77 9.50 19.23
C THR A 104 17.27 9.67 19.37
N HIS A 105 16.54 9.53 18.26
CA HIS A 105 15.09 9.44 18.23
C HIS A 105 14.69 8.18 17.45
N THR A 106 14.01 7.25 18.11
CA THR A 106 13.62 5.97 17.50
C THR A 106 12.11 5.86 17.43
N ILE A 107 11.60 5.60 16.24
CA ILE A 107 10.19 5.33 15.94
C ILE A 107 10.09 3.85 15.58
N ARG A 108 9.14 3.15 16.18
CA ARG A 108 8.76 1.78 15.79
C ARG A 108 7.30 1.76 15.42
N SER A 109 7.01 1.43 14.16
CA SER A 109 5.65 1.47 13.61
C SER A 109 5.33 0.16 12.91
N SER A 110 4.20 -0.42 13.26
CA SER A 110 3.64 -1.60 12.57
C SER A 110 3.17 -1.19 11.17
N ASN A 111 3.34 -2.07 10.19
CA ASN A 111 2.81 -1.82 8.85
C ASN A 111 1.32 -2.18 8.75
N VAL A 112 0.63 -1.61 7.75
CA VAL A 112 -0.69 -2.06 7.31
C VAL A 112 -0.67 -2.24 5.81
N GLY A 113 -0.98 -3.44 5.34
CA GLY A 113 -0.99 -3.80 3.93
C GLY A 113 -2.40 -4.01 3.40
N PHE A 114 -2.67 -3.54 2.19
CA PHE A 114 -3.88 -3.79 1.42
C PHE A 114 -3.49 -4.44 0.09
N THR A 115 -4.08 -5.59 -0.23
CA THR A 115 -3.80 -6.31 -1.48
C THR A 115 -5.10 -6.61 -2.22
N ALA A 116 -5.24 -6.08 -3.43
CA ALA A 116 -6.42 -6.31 -4.28
C ALA A 116 -6.06 -6.14 -5.76
N GLY A 117 -6.69 -6.92 -6.65
CA GLY A 117 -6.54 -6.75 -8.10
C GLY A 117 -5.10 -6.81 -8.63
N GLY A 118 -4.19 -7.53 -7.94
CA GLY A 118 -2.77 -7.62 -8.29
C GLY A 118 -1.91 -6.44 -7.83
N SER A 119 -2.48 -5.47 -7.12
CA SER A 119 -1.78 -4.34 -6.52
C SER A 119 -1.68 -4.50 -5.00
N GLU A 120 -0.66 -3.86 -4.43
CA GLU A 120 -0.40 -3.83 -3.00
C GLU A 120 -0.12 -2.39 -2.57
N LEU A 121 -0.84 -1.92 -1.55
CA LEU A 121 -0.61 -0.65 -0.85
C LEU A 121 -0.12 -0.96 0.56
N THR A 122 0.92 -0.25 1.01
CA THR A 122 1.49 -0.42 2.34
C THR A 122 1.60 0.94 3.01
N TYR A 123 1.02 1.03 4.21
CA TYR A 123 1.16 2.15 5.12
C TYR A 123 2.21 1.83 6.19
N GLU A 124 3.21 2.70 6.34
CA GLU A 124 4.28 2.59 7.34
C GLU A 124 4.63 3.96 7.92
N ALA A 125 4.42 4.15 9.22
CA ALA A 125 4.83 5.35 9.95
C ALA A 125 4.35 6.72 9.39
N GLY A 126 3.34 6.75 8.52
CA GLY A 126 2.87 7.97 7.84
C GLY A 126 3.24 8.04 6.36
N LEU A 127 4.03 7.08 5.85
CA LEU A 127 4.27 6.89 4.42
C LEU A 127 3.25 5.88 3.88
N LEU A 128 2.47 6.28 2.86
CA LEU A 128 1.64 5.38 2.08
C LEU A 128 2.26 5.17 0.71
N SER A 129 2.51 3.90 0.35
CA SER A 129 3.12 3.56 -0.92
C SER A 129 2.39 2.42 -1.63
N ARG A 130 2.43 2.44 -2.95
CA ARG A 130 1.98 1.38 -3.84
C ARG A 130 3.17 0.62 -4.38
N SER A 131 3.16 -0.71 -4.25
CA SER A 131 4.13 -1.57 -4.92
C SER A 131 3.83 -1.67 -6.41
N LEU A 132 4.81 -1.31 -7.24
CA LEU A 132 4.78 -1.51 -8.70
C LEU A 132 5.65 -2.72 -9.13
N GLY A 133 6.18 -3.46 -8.16
CA GLY A 133 7.06 -4.60 -8.35
C GLY A 133 8.15 -4.67 -7.27
N PRO A 134 9.06 -5.66 -7.35
CA PRO A 134 10.01 -5.94 -6.25
C PRO A 134 11.00 -4.83 -5.91
N GLN A 135 11.21 -3.87 -6.81
CA GLN A 135 12.19 -2.78 -6.66
C GLN A 135 11.62 -1.42 -7.06
N SER A 136 10.29 -1.31 -7.17
CA SER A 136 9.65 -0.08 -7.61
C SER A 136 8.42 0.17 -6.77
N SER A 137 8.36 1.35 -6.16
CA SER A 137 7.19 1.81 -5.43
C SER A 137 6.81 3.21 -5.90
N GLN A 138 5.52 3.53 -5.81
CA GLN A 138 5.01 4.88 -5.97
C GLN A 138 4.54 5.36 -4.60
N ILE A 139 4.89 6.60 -4.23
CA ILE A 139 4.35 7.22 -3.02
C ILE A 139 2.98 7.80 -3.34
N GLU A 140 1.98 7.45 -2.53
CA GLU A 140 0.63 8.04 -2.58
C GLU A 140 0.50 9.16 -1.54
N SER A 141 1.08 8.97 -0.35
CA SER A 141 1.13 9.97 0.72
C SER A 141 2.48 9.91 1.45
N GLU A 142 3.02 11.08 1.78
CA GLU A 142 4.26 11.24 2.55
C GLU A 142 3.96 11.48 4.03
N PRO A 143 4.91 11.17 4.94
CA PRO A 143 4.79 11.57 6.34
C PRO A 143 4.45 13.05 6.47
N ALA A 144 3.46 13.35 7.31
CA ALA A 144 2.93 14.70 7.43
C ALA A 144 4.05 15.67 7.81
N GLN A 145 4.19 16.73 7.02
CA GLN A 145 5.31 17.65 7.17
C GLN A 145 4.89 19.12 7.08
N GLN A 146 5.59 19.96 7.84
CA GLN A 146 5.53 21.41 7.72
C GLN A 146 6.90 21.96 7.37
N VAL A 147 6.95 22.78 6.33
CA VAL A 147 8.18 23.39 5.85
C VAL A 147 8.15 24.87 6.18
N THR A 148 9.18 25.35 6.87
CA THR A 148 9.43 26.78 7.05
C THR A 148 10.72 27.14 6.34
N THR A 149 10.60 27.79 5.18
CA THR A 149 11.75 28.24 4.39
C THR A 149 12.18 29.64 4.82
N GLY A 150 13.43 29.79 5.22
CA GLY A 150 14.05 31.05 5.61
C GLY A 150 15.52 31.10 5.21
N SER A 151 16.38 31.71 6.04
CA SER A 151 17.84 31.63 5.87
C SER A 151 18.42 30.23 6.14
N SER A 152 17.67 29.38 6.84
CA SER A 152 17.94 27.97 7.11
C SER A 152 16.64 27.19 6.85
N SER A 153 16.71 26.04 6.19
CA SER A 153 15.53 25.21 5.94
C SER A 153 15.11 24.50 7.23
N ARG A 154 13.82 24.60 7.58
CA ARG A 154 13.27 23.88 8.73
C ARG A 154 12.16 22.94 8.28
N TYR A 155 12.33 21.65 8.56
CA TYR A 155 11.35 20.61 8.30
C TYR A 155 10.84 20.08 9.64
N ALA A 156 9.54 20.17 9.87
CA ALA A 156 8.89 19.50 10.98
C ALA A 156 8.11 18.30 10.43
N ILE A 157 8.63 17.09 10.68
CA ILE A 157 8.07 15.83 10.17
C ILE A 157 7.36 15.10 11.31
N GLN A 158 6.12 14.70 11.07
CA GLN A 158 5.31 13.93 12.00
C GLN A 158 5.16 12.49 11.51
N PHE A 159 5.58 11.56 12.36
CA PHE A 159 5.40 10.12 12.16
C PHE A 159 4.33 9.59 13.11
N VAL A 160 3.60 8.57 12.64
CA VAL A 160 2.66 7.81 13.47
C VAL A 160 3.34 6.53 13.93
N GLU A 161 3.54 6.36 15.24
CA GLU A 161 4.02 5.08 15.80
C GLU A 161 2.82 4.16 15.96
N LEU A 162 2.52 3.41 14.91
CA LEU A 162 1.39 2.51 14.89
C LEU A 162 1.72 1.25 15.68
N ASN A 163 0.99 1.03 16.77
CA ASN A 163 1.07 -0.18 17.58
C ASN A 163 -0.19 -1.04 17.33
N VAL A 164 -0.06 -2.06 16.50
CA VAL A 164 -1.15 -3.02 16.30
C VAL A 164 -1.21 -3.95 17.52
N THR A 165 -2.37 -3.96 18.18
CA THR A 165 -2.55 -4.70 19.45
C THR A 165 -2.54 -6.22 19.22
N GLU A 166 -3.06 -6.65 18.08
CA GLU A 166 -3.08 -8.05 17.64
C GLU A 166 -2.86 -8.08 16.13
N THR A 167 -1.82 -8.77 15.68
CA THR A 167 -1.58 -8.98 14.25
C THR A 167 -2.79 -9.65 13.62
N ARG A 168 -3.30 -9.08 12.54
CA ARG A 168 -4.56 -9.52 11.89
C ARG A 168 -4.36 -9.62 10.40
N ARG A 169 -4.88 -10.70 9.81
CA ARG A 169 -5.01 -10.88 8.36
C ARG A 169 -6.47 -11.15 8.03
N LEU A 170 -7.12 -10.20 7.35
CA LEU A 170 -8.50 -10.30 6.89
C LEU A 170 -8.46 -10.63 5.40
N THR A 171 -9.12 -11.69 4.96
CA THR A 171 -9.14 -12.09 3.54
C THR A 171 -10.57 -12.42 3.13
N SER A 172 -11.00 -11.83 2.02
CA SER A 172 -12.36 -12.02 1.50
C SER A 172 -12.35 -12.04 -0.03
N GLY A 173 -13.04 -13.01 -0.63
CA GLY A 173 -13.25 -13.07 -2.09
C GLY A 173 -14.31 -12.08 -2.61
N ARG A 174 -14.82 -11.21 -1.74
CA ARG A 174 -15.80 -10.15 -2.05
C ARG A 174 -15.44 -8.90 -1.25
N ALA A 175 -15.94 -7.74 -1.69
CA ALA A 175 -15.86 -6.53 -0.88
C ALA A 175 -16.41 -6.78 0.54
N PHE A 176 -15.74 -6.21 1.53
CA PHE A 176 -16.04 -6.43 2.93
C PHE A 176 -15.77 -5.17 3.73
N ASN A 177 -16.44 -5.03 4.86
CA ASN A 177 -16.18 -3.97 5.80
C ASN A 177 -15.39 -4.54 6.99
N PHE A 178 -14.48 -3.75 7.55
CA PHE A 178 -13.89 -4.04 8.84
C PHE A 178 -13.90 -2.81 9.72
N GLN A 179 -14.13 -3.03 11.02
CA GLN A 179 -14.15 -1.99 12.02
C GLN A 179 -12.76 -1.84 12.63
N THR A 180 -12.22 -0.63 12.58
CA THR A 180 -11.01 -0.25 13.29
C THR A 180 -11.37 0.50 14.57
N TYR A 181 -10.55 0.31 15.60
CA TYR A 181 -10.57 1.12 16.82
C TYR A 181 -9.17 1.66 17.04
N ILE A 182 -9.05 2.99 16.97
CA ILE A 182 -7.80 3.73 17.00
C ILE A 182 -7.77 4.52 18.31
N VAL A 183 -6.74 4.32 19.11
CA VAL A 183 -6.63 4.87 20.48
C VAL A 183 -5.23 5.45 20.69
N PRO A 184 -5.08 6.70 21.16
CA PRO A 184 -3.77 7.23 21.52
C PRO A 184 -3.13 6.44 22.67
N ARG A 185 -1.81 6.21 22.60
CA ARG A 185 -1.04 5.43 23.58
C ARG A 185 -0.13 6.26 24.48
N GLY A 186 0.01 7.56 24.20
CA GLY A 186 0.92 8.44 24.93
C GLY A 186 0.94 9.84 24.35
N ALA A 187 1.74 10.71 24.98
CA ALA A 187 1.98 12.04 24.44
C ALA A 187 2.96 11.96 23.25
N PRO A 188 2.81 12.81 22.22
CA PRO A 188 3.79 12.92 21.16
C PRO A 188 5.19 13.19 21.71
N GLN A 189 6.20 12.54 21.14
CA GLN A 189 7.61 12.78 21.45
C GLN A 189 8.21 13.63 20.35
N THR A 190 8.95 14.68 20.70
CA THR A 190 9.58 15.57 19.73
C THR A 190 11.08 15.67 20.00
N SER A 191 11.88 15.51 18.95
CA SER A 191 13.32 15.74 18.96
C SER A 191 13.68 16.72 17.85
N VAL A 192 14.69 17.55 18.11
CA VAL A 192 15.19 18.52 17.14
C VAL A 192 16.63 18.17 16.82
N PHE A 193 16.93 18.01 15.53
CA PHE A 193 18.25 17.76 14.99
C PHE A 193 18.64 18.96 14.13
N ASP A 194 19.79 19.56 14.37
CA ASP A 194 20.18 20.79 13.68
C ASP A 194 21.57 20.64 13.08
N SER A 195 21.66 20.34 11.79
CA SER A 195 22.93 20.10 11.09
C SER A 195 23.94 21.26 11.19
N ASN A 196 23.51 22.46 11.61
CA ASN A 196 24.41 23.58 11.87
C ASN A 196 25.12 23.52 13.23
N ASN A 197 24.46 22.90 14.21
CA ASN A 197 24.87 22.89 15.62
C ASN A 197 25.28 21.48 16.10
N SER A 198 24.82 20.46 15.40
CA SER A 198 25.12 19.05 15.60
C SER A 198 25.97 18.54 14.43
N GLY A 199 26.71 17.45 14.65
CA GLY A 199 27.53 16.82 13.62
C GLY A 199 26.70 16.20 12.51
N ASP A 200 27.26 15.17 11.87
CA ASP A 200 26.53 14.41 10.87
C ASP A 200 25.30 13.75 11.53
N ILE A 201 24.10 14.13 11.09
CA ILE A 201 22.84 13.52 11.54
C ILE A 201 22.45 12.46 10.52
N ARG A 202 22.36 11.21 10.97
CA ARG A 202 22.01 10.07 10.14
C ARG A 202 20.60 9.58 10.46
N VAL A 203 19.87 9.23 9.41
CA VAL A 203 18.58 8.57 9.47
C VAL A 203 18.73 7.16 8.92
N THR A 204 18.25 6.17 9.66
CA THR A 204 18.25 4.76 9.27
C THR A 204 16.84 4.20 9.38
N VAL A 205 16.37 3.53 8.33
CA VAL A 205 15.06 2.90 8.26
C VAL A 205 15.21 1.41 7.96
N ASP A 206 14.89 0.57 8.93
CA ASP A 206 14.78 -0.88 8.78
C ASP A 206 13.33 -1.22 8.43
N THR A 207 13.10 -1.72 7.22
CA THR A 207 11.78 -1.94 6.62
C THR A 207 11.81 -2.93 5.45
N ASN A 208 10.69 -3.60 5.19
CA ASN A 208 10.52 -4.37 3.96
C ASN A 208 10.19 -3.47 2.75
N SER A 209 9.66 -2.27 2.98
CA SER A 209 9.32 -1.28 1.94
C SER A 209 10.49 -0.37 1.55
N THR A 210 11.69 -0.93 1.40
CA THR A 210 12.92 -0.16 1.15
C THR A 210 12.83 0.79 -0.04
N ALA A 211 12.25 0.34 -1.16
CA ALA A 211 12.11 1.17 -2.36
C ALA A 211 11.26 2.44 -2.13
N ALA A 212 10.24 2.36 -1.28
CA ALA A 212 9.39 3.52 -0.96
C ALA A 212 10.13 4.54 -0.10
N TRP A 213 10.86 4.09 0.92
CA TRP A 213 11.66 4.95 1.79
C TRP A 213 12.87 5.56 1.07
N GLU A 214 13.54 4.79 0.21
CA GLU A 214 14.61 5.31 -0.66
C GLU A 214 14.07 6.40 -1.58
N PHE A 215 12.92 6.16 -2.22
CA PHE A 215 12.29 7.17 -3.06
C PHE A 215 11.92 8.42 -2.26
N TYR A 216 11.34 8.26 -1.06
CA TYR A 216 11.00 9.38 -0.19
C TYR A 216 12.23 10.24 0.14
N PHE A 217 13.29 9.63 0.69
CA PHE A 217 14.48 10.39 1.07
C PHE A 217 15.19 11.00 -0.14
N SER A 218 15.26 10.29 -1.27
CA SER A 218 15.95 10.78 -2.47
C SER A 218 15.27 11.99 -3.11
N ASN A 219 13.96 12.14 -2.91
CA ASN A 219 13.18 13.25 -3.46
C ASN A 219 12.89 14.34 -2.42
N HIS A 220 13.28 14.14 -1.16
CA HIS A 220 13.02 15.08 -0.08
C HIS A 220 14.23 16.01 0.16
N PRO A 221 14.08 17.35 0.06
CA PRO A 221 15.19 18.30 0.09
C PRO A 221 15.96 18.38 1.42
N GLY A 222 15.36 17.91 2.51
CA GLY A 222 16.00 17.84 3.83
C GLY A 222 16.94 16.65 4.04
N PHE A 223 17.10 15.76 3.05
CA PHE A 223 17.98 14.60 3.12
C PHE A 223 18.92 14.50 1.92
N GLU A 224 20.08 13.89 2.13
CA GLU A 224 21.09 13.61 1.10
C GLU A 224 21.80 12.27 1.37
N ASN A 225 22.73 11.89 0.48
CA ASN A 225 23.53 10.66 0.57
C ASN A 225 22.71 9.37 0.80
N VAL A 226 21.53 9.29 0.17
CA VAL A 226 20.63 8.15 0.31
C VAL A 226 21.26 6.88 -0.22
N SER A 227 21.21 5.82 0.57
CA SER A 227 21.70 4.49 0.20
C SER A 227 20.79 3.41 0.77
N THR A 228 20.65 2.31 0.03
CA THR A 228 19.81 1.17 0.42
C THR A 228 20.65 -0.10 0.44
N SER A 229 20.52 -0.87 1.51
CA SER A 229 21.21 -2.16 1.65
C SER A 229 20.40 -3.12 2.53
N SER A 230 20.14 -4.33 2.03
CA SER A 230 19.65 -5.46 2.85
C SER A 230 18.43 -5.20 3.76
N GLY A 231 17.42 -4.46 3.30
CA GLY A 231 16.24 -4.14 4.12
C GLY A 231 16.36 -2.83 4.90
N GLU A 232 17.48 -2.14 4.74
CA GLU A 232 17.77 -0.88 5.41
C GLU A 232 17.94 0.25 4.39
N VAL A 233 17.36 1.42 4.69
CA VAL A 233 17.59 2.67 3.96
C VAL A 233 18.27 3.65 4.89
N VAL A 234 19.39 4.21 4.45
CA VAL A 234 20.18 5.20 5.20
C VAL A 234 20.22 6.50 4.42
N ALA A 235 20.01 7.61 5.10
CA ALA A 235 20.16 8.95 4.55
C ALA A 235 20.80 9.88 5.59
N ASP A 236 21.53 10.89 5.13
CA ASP A 236 22.04 11.94 6.01
C ASP A 236 21.10 13.16 5.93
N VAL A 237 20.96 13.92 7.00
CA VAL A 237 20.22 15.19 6.97
C VAL A 237 21.07 16.23 6.23
N SER A 238 20.46 16.92 5.26
CA SER A 238 21.16 17.94 4.45
C SER A 238 21.80 19.02 5.32
N PRO A 239 22.96 19.58 4.92
CA PRO A 239 23.56 20.74 5.59
C PRO A 239 22.59 21.92 5.69
N ASP A 240 22.84 22.84 6.62
CA ASP A 240 22.05 24.05 6.85
C ASP A 240 20.54 23.79 7.14
N THR A 241 20.20 22.57 7.56
CA THR A 241 18.85 22.10 7.81
C THR A 241 18.62 21.80 9.29
N THR A 242 17.48 22.28 9.82
CA THR A 242 16.95 21.86 11.11
C THR A 242 15.76 20.93 10.89
N LEU A 243 15.84 19.72 11.43
CA LEU A 243 14.80 18.71 11.39
C LEU A 243 14.15 18.57 12.77
N GLN A 244 12.85 18.88 12.86
CA GLN A 244 12.03 18.57 14.03
C GLN A 244 11.26 17.29 13.74
N VAL A 245 11.63 16.21 14.41
CA VAL A 245 10.96 14.91 14.31
C VAL A 245 9.96 14.80 15.45
N THR A 246 8.69 14.58 15.11
CA THR A 246 7.64 14.29 16.08
C THR A 246 7.07 12.90 15.83
N SER A 247 6.98 12.08 16.86
CA SER A 247 6.33 10.77 16.78
C SER A 247 5.14 10.71 17.71
N THR A 248 3.99 10.24 17.21
CA THR A 248 2.78 10.09 18.01
C THR A 248 2.42 8.62 18.16
N PRO A 249 2.47 8.05 19.37
CA PRO A 249 2.14 6.65 19.60
C PRO A 249 0.63 6.42 19.58
N ILE A 250 0.18 5.54 18.70
CA ILE A 250 -1.24 5.19 18.51
C ILE A 250 -1.37 3.67 18.53
N SER A 251 -2.46 3.17 19.09
CA SER A 251 -2.83 1.77 18.92
C SER A 251 -4.03 1.57 18.04
N VAL A 252 -3.95 0.49 17.25
CA VAL A 252 -5.05 0.02 16.43
C VAL A 252 -5.38 -1.42 16.78
N ARG A 253 -6.69 -1.71 16.77
CA ARG A 253 -7.23 -3.06 16.65
C ARG A 253 -8.27 -3.07 15.53
N ALA A 254 -8.40 -4.19 14.84
CA ALA A 254 -9.38 -4.40 13.78
C ALA A 254 -10.25 -5.62 14.06
N GLU A 255 -11.55 -5.50 13.78
CA GLU A 255 -12.56 -6.54 13.89
C GLU A 255 -13.34 -6.60 12.56
N GLN A 256 -13.73 -7.81 12.14
CA GLN A 256 -14.54 -8.03 10.93
C GLN A 256 -15.99 -8.30 11.33
#